data_AF-A0A967YUS0-F1
#
_entry.id   AF-A0A967YUS0-F1
#
_cell.length_a   1.000
_cell.length_b   1.000
_cell.length_c   1.000
_cell.angle_alpha   90.00
_cell.angle_beta   90.00
_cell.angle_gamma   90.00
#
_symmetry.space_group_name_H-M   'P 1'
#
loop_
_entity.id
_entity.type
_entity.pdbx_description
1 polymer ?
#
loop_
_entity_poly.entity_id
_entity_poly.type
_entity_poly.pdbx_seq_one_letter_code
_entity_poly.pdbx_strand_id
1 'polypeptide(L)'
;LPENRRMEFRIGINLGDVIEEEDRIYGDGVNIAARLEALADPGGICISKTAFDQIETKLPLGYEYLGEQTVKNIAKPVGAYQVLMEPRVTVSGKEKRALQLPEEP
;
A
#
# COMPACT_ATOMS: atom_id res chain seq x y z
N LEU A 1 -19.07 -7.26 8.84
CA LEU A 1 -19.89 -6.03 8.88
C LEU A 1 -20.66 -5.91 7.57
N PRO A 2 -21.91 -5.40 7.59
CA PRO A 2 -22.59 -4.91 6.39
C PRO A 2 -21.66 -3.99 5.59
N GLU A 3 -21.77 -4.00 4.26
CA GLU A 3 -20.84 -3.29 3.37
C GLU A 3 -20.76 -1.79 3.68
N ASN A 4 -21.91 -1.18 3.99
CA ASN A 4 -22.06 0.21 4.43
C ASN A 4 -21.53 0.53 5.84
N ARG A 5 -20.95 -0.45 6.55
CA ARG A 5 -20.32 -0.28 7.88
C ARG A 5 -18.84 -0.65 7.88
N ARG A 6 -18.26 -0.98 6.72
CA ARG A 6 -16.81 -1.23 6.61
C ARG A 6 -16.08 0.11 6.52
N MET A 7 -15.02 0.26 7.30
CA MET A 7 -14.09 1.37 7.15
C MET A 7 -13.13 1.03 6.02
N GLU A 8 -13.05 1.91 5.02
CA GLU A 8 -12.12 1.79 3.91
C GLU A 8 -10.93 2.71 4.17
N PHE A 9 -9.75 2.10 4.29
CA PHE A 9 -8.50 2.81 4.51
C PHE A 9 -7.80 3.03 3.18
N ARG A 10 -7.17 4.19 3.04
CA ARG A 10 -6.22 4.45 1.96
C ARG A 10 -4.82 4.38 2.53
N ILE A 11 -3.89 3.83 1.76
CA ILE A 11 -2.51 3.63 2.20
C ILE A 11 -1.57 4.20 1.14
N GLY A 12 -0.64 5.06 1.57
CA GLY A 12 0.46 5.58 0.76
C GLY A 12 1.79 5.05 1.27
N ILE A 13 2.61 4.48 0.40
CA ILE A 13 3.94 3.96 0.75
C ILE A 13 5.00 4.69 -0.05
N ASN A 14 5.94 5.33 0.65
CA ASN A 14 7.10 5.92 0.04
C ASN A 14 8.39 5.36 0.66
N LEU A 15 9.43 5.23 -0.16
CA LEU A 15 10.79 4.98 0.29
C LEU A 15 11.65 6.20 -0.05
N GLY A 16 12.29 6.78 0.96
CA GLY A 16 13.19 7.91 0.81
C GLY A 16 13.73 8.37 2.16
N ASP A 17 14.63 9.34 2.12
CA ASP A 17 15.28 9.86 3.31
C ASP A 17 14.31 10.68 4.15
N VAL A 18 14.38 10.49 5.46
CA VAL A 18 13.62 11.23 6.47
C VAL A 18 14.53 11.59 7.64
N ILE A 19 14.16 12.65 8.36
CA ILE A 19 14.84 13.07 9.59
C ILE A 19 13.91 12.72 10.75
N GLU A 20 14.43 11.99 11.73
CA GLU A 20 13.72 11.66 12.96
C GLU A 20 14.25 12.55 14.09
N GLU A 21 13.34 13.29 14.74
CA GLU A 21 13.63 14.07 15.94
C GLU A 21 12.63 13.69 17.03
N GLU A 22 13.16 13.19 18.15
CA GLU A 22 12.37 12.65 19.26
C GLU A 22 11.37 11.59 18.76
N ASP A 23 10.07 11.88 18.80
CA ASP A 23 8.98 10.99 18.37
C ASP A 23 8.30 11.47 17.06
N ARG A 24 9.00 12.29 16.25
CA ARG A 24 8.45 12.86 15.02
C ARG A 24 9.38 12.66 13.84
N ILE A 25 8.76 12.35 12.69
CA ILE A 25 9.44 12.17 11.41
C ILE A 25 9.16 13.38 10.53
N TYR A 26 10.22 13.95 9.95
CA TYR A 26 10.19 15.09 9.06
C TYR A 26 10.88 14.79 7.73
N GLY A 27 10.63 15.66 6.75
CA GLY A 27 11.24 15.60 5.44
C GLY A 27 10.24 15.35 4.32
N ASP A 28 10.74 15.42 3.10
CA ASP A 28 9.92 15.27 1.90
C ASP A 28 9.29 13.87 1.80
N GLY A 29 9.96 12.85 2.33
CA GLY A 29 9.47 11.48 2.33
C GLY A 29 8.07 11.32 2.96
N VAL A 30 7.79 12.06 4.04
CA VAL A 30 6.49 12.05 4.72
C VAL A 30 5.42 12.74 3.86
N ASN A 31 5.77 13.86 3.22
CA ASN A 31 4.86 14.58 2.31
C ASN A 31 4.52 13.75 1.08
N ILE A 32 5.48 12.99 0.52
CA ILE A 32 5.24 12.06 -0.58
C ILE A 32 4.28 10.97 -0.16
N ALA A 33 4.53 10.30 0.98
CA ALA A 33 3.68 9.22 1.47
C ALA A 33 2.22 9.69 1.67
N ALA A 34 2.03 10.87 2.26
CA ALA A 34 0.72 11.48 2.43
C ALA A 34 0.05 11.80 1.07
N ARG A 35 0.81 12.28 0.09
CA ARG A 35 0.27 12.49 -1.26
C ARG A 35 -0.17 11.18 -1.91
N LEU A 36 0.61 10.11 -1.76
CA LEU A 36 0.28 8.80 -2.32
C LEU A 36 -0.98 8.22 -1.65
N GLU A 37 -1.14 8.37 -0.33
CA GLU A 37 -2.38 7.97 0.35
C GLU A 37 -3.59 8.68 -0.24
N ALA A 38 -3.50 9.98 -0.49
CA ALA A 38 -4.58 10.75 -1.09
C ALA A 38 -4.91 10.34 -2.54
N LEU A 39 -3.97 9.66 -3.23
CA LEU A 39 -4.17 9.13 -4.59
C LEU A 39 -4.72 7.70 -4.62
N ALA A 40 -4.65 6.97 -3.50
CA ALA A 40 -5.18 5.62 -3.44
C ALA A 40 -6.71 5.61 -3.49
N ASP A 41 -7.30 4.63 -4.16
CA ASP A 41 -8.73 4.37 -4.04
C ASP A 41 -9.11 3.93 -2.62
N PRO A 42 -10.36 4.11 -2.16
CA PRO A 42 -10.82 3.56 -0.89
C PRO A 42 -10.51 2.06 -0.78
N GLY A 43 -9.82 1.65 0.30
CA GLY A 43 -9.36 0.27 0.48
C GLY A 43 -8.09 -0.09 -0.30
N GLY A 44 -7.54 0.87 -1.06
CA GLY A 44 -6.41 0.70 -1.96
C GLY A 44 -5.07 1.13 -1.36
N ILE A 45 -4.01 0.77 -2.09
CA ILE A 45 -2.63 1.10 -1.76
C ILE A 45 -1.99 1.78 -2.97
N CYS A 46 -1.36 2.93 -2.75
CA CYS A 46 -0.52 3.61 -3.72
C CYS A 46 0.93 3.67 -3.22
N ILE A 47 1.89 3.40 -4.09
CA ILE A 47 3.31 3.34 -3.77
C ILE A 47 4.13 4.23 -4.69
N SER A 48 5.22 4.81 -4.20
CA SER A 48 6.16 5.53 -5.07
C SER A 48 6.92 4.55 -5.97
N LYS A 49 7.43 5.05 -7.11
CA LYS A 49 8.31 4.31 -8.01
C LYS A 49 9.53 3.74 -7.28
N THR A 50 10.13 4.53 -6.38
CA THR A 50 11.28 4.06 -5.59
C THR A 50 10.92 2.88 -4.68
N ALA A 51 9.72 2.87 -4.09
CA ALA A 51 9.25 1.73 -3.32
C ALA A 51 8.93 0.53 -4.23
N PHE A 52 8.27 0.77 -5.37
CA PHE A 52 7.98 -0.24 -6.39
C PHE A 52 9.24 -0.96 -6.86
N ASP A 53 10.28 -0.22 -7.25
CA ASP A 53 11.56 -0.77 -7.72
C ASP A 53 12.22 -1.72 -6.69
N GLN A 54 11.92 -1.54 -5.40
CA GLN A 54 12.45 -2.40 -4.33
C GLN A 54 11.63 -3.68 -4.08
N ILE A 55 10.36 -3.71 -4.47
CA ILE A 55 9.43 -4.80 -4.11
C ILE A 55 8.88 -5.57 -5.31
N GLU A 56 8.98 -5.05 -6.53
CA GLU A 56 8.36 -5.64 -7.74
C GLU A 56 8.77 -7.11 -7.97
N THR A 57 10.01 -7.47 -7.65
CA THR A 57 10.54 -8.84 -7.82
C THR A 57 10.33 -9.72 -6.58
N LYS A 58 9.96 -9.10 -5.45
CA LYS A 58 9.87 -9.78 -4.15
C LYS A 58 8.44 -10.16 -3.80
N LEU A 59 7.46 -9.41 -4.30
CA LEU A 59 6.05 -9.60 -3.99
C LEU A 59 5.26 -9.95 -5.26
N PRO A 60 4.53 -11.08 -5.27
CA PRO A 60 3.72 -11.48 -6.42
C PRO A 60 2.39 -10.73 -6.43
N LEU A 61 2.45 -9.40 -6.64
CA LEU A 61 1.30 -8.50 -6.72
C LEU A 61 1.25 -7.86 -8.12
N GLY A 62 0.06 -7.44 -8.55
CA GLY A 62 -0.08 -6.58 -9.72
C GLY A 62 0.15 -5.12 -9.38
N TYR A 63 0.64 -4.34 -10.34
CA TYR A 63 0.86 -2.91 -10.19
C TYR A 63 0.44 -2.15 -11.45
N GLU A 64 -0.24 -1.03 -11.28
CA GLU A 64 -0.63 -0.14 -12.37
C GLU A 64 0.08 1.21 -12.22
N TYR A 65 0.73 1.69 -13.28
CA TYR A 65 1.44 2.97 -13.23
C TYR A 65 0.47 4.14 -13.39
N LEU A 66 0.45 5.03 -12.40
CA LEU A 66 -0.42 6.22 -12.36
C LEU A 66 0.25 7.47 -12.91
N GLY A 67 1.49 7.37 -13.39
CA GLY A 67 2.26 8.51 -13.89
C GLY A 67 3.01 9.28 -12.80
N GLU A 68 3.55 10.42 -13.21
CA GLU A 68 4.36 11.31 -12.38
C GLU A 68 3.49 12.26 -11.57
N GLN A 69 3.73 12.35 -10.26
CA GLN A 69 2.94 13.14 -9.33
C GLN A 69 3.77 14.30 -8.77
N THR A 70 3.26 15.53 -8.92
CA THR A 70 3.90 16.70 -8.32
C THR A 70 3.48 16.86 -6.87
N VAL A 71 4.47 16.90 -5.99
CA VAL A 71 4.30 17.12 -4.56
C VAL A 71 4.81 18.51 -4.21
N LYS A 72 4.11 19.21 -3.33
CA LYS A 72 4.53 20.53 -2.86
C LYS A 72 5.92 20.42 -2.22
N ASN A 73 6.82 21.35 -2.57
CA ASN A 73 8.20 21.44 -2.09
C ASN A 73 9.16 20.36 -2.63
N ILE A 74 8.75 19.53 -3.60
CA ILE A 74 9.62 18.53 -4.21
C ILE A 74 9.92 18.95 -5.65
N ALA A 75 11.20 19.15 -5.95
CA ALA A 75 11.63 19.67 -7.24
C ALA A 75 11.40 18.69 -8.39
N LYS A 76 11.48 17.39 -8.13
CA LYS A 76 11.25 16.34 -9.13
C LYS A 76 9.90 15.67 -8.88
N PRO A 77 9.09 15.45 -9.92
CA PRO A 77 7.89 14.62 -9.80
C PRO A 77 8.24 13.21 -9.28
N VAL A 78 7.27 12.59 -8.61
CA VAL A 78 7.39 11.24 -8.07
C VAL A 78 6.48 10.33 -8.86
N GLY A 79 7.04 9.35 -9.56
CA GLY A 79 6.26 8.30 -10.19
C GLY A 79 5.46 7.51 -9.15
N ALA A 80 4.20 7.21 -9.44
CA ALA A 80 3.30 6.50 -8.53
C ALA A 80 2.70 5.25 -9.19
N TYR A 81 2.48 4.22 -8.38
CA TYR A 81 1.84 2.98 -8.79
C TYR A 81 0.67 2.66 -7.86
N GLN A 82 -0.42 2.14 -8.42
CA GLN A 82 -1.47 1.49 -7.64
C GLN A 82 -1.14 0.01 -7.50
N VAL A 83 -1.26 -0.54 -6.28
CA VAL A 83 -1.15 -1.97 -6.07
C VAL A 83 -2.50 -2.61 -6.39
N LEU A 84 -2.50 -3.54 -7.33
CA LEU A 84 -3.67 -4.32 -7.70
C LEU A 84 -3.82 -5.45 -6.68
N MET A 85 -4.54 -5.14 -5.62
CA MET A 85 -4.94 -6.13 -4.62
C MET A 85 -6.02 -7.01 -5.25
N GLU A 86 -5.85 -8.33 -5.21
CA GLU A 86 -7.00 -9.21 -5.46
C GLU A 86 -8.13 -8.82 -4.48
N PRO A 87 -9.41 -8.87 -4.87
CA PRO A 87 -10.50 -8.19 -4.14
C PRO A 87 -10.75 -8.63 -2.69
N ARG A 88 -9.97 -9.54 -2.10
CA ARG A 88 -10.24 -10.11 -0.78
C ARG A 88 -8.97 -10.52 -0.03
N VAL A 89 -8.36 -9.58 0.68
CA VAL A 89 -7.64 -9.93 1.91
C VAL A 89 -8.00 -8.94 3.02
N THR A 90 -9.20 -9.06 3.55
CA THR A 90 -9.38 -8.82 4.99
C THR A 90 -8.88 -10.08 5.68
N VAL A 91 -7.66 -10.08 6.20
CA VAL A 91 -7.24 -11.13 7.15
C VAL A 91 -8.08 -10.94 8.41
N SER A 92 -9.22 -11.62 8.49
CA SER A 92 -9.85 -11.89 9.78
C SER A 92 -8.92 -12.84 10.52
N GLY A 93 -8.49 -12.45 11.72
CA GLY A 93 -7.73 -13.31 12.61
C GLY A 93 -8.39 -14.69 12.73
N LYS A 94 -7.58 -15.72 12.47
CA LYS A 94 -7.69 -17.16 12.77
C LYS A 94 -9.06 -17.74 13.11
N GLU A 95 -9.41 -18.80 12.39
CA GLU A 95 -9.42 -20.13 13.03
C GLU A 95 -9.10 -21.25 12.03
N LYS A 96 -8.20 -22.14 12.45
CA LYS A 96 -7.83 -23.36 11.74
C LYS A 96 -9.10 -24.23 11.59
N ARG A 97 -9.39 -24.71 10.38
CA ARG A 97 -10.21 -25.92 10.21
C ARG A 97 -9.37 -27.03 9.60
N ALA A 98 -9.58 -28.20 10.20
CA ALA A 98 -8.76 -29.39 10.16
C ALA A 98 -8.51 -29.92 8.74
N LEU A 99 -7.35 -30.57 8.57
CA LEU A 99 -7.20 -31.60 7.56
C LEU A 99 -8.30 -32.65 7.81
N GLN A 100 -9.25 -32.76 6.88
CA GLN A 100 -9.97 -34.01 6.68
C GLN A 100 -9.39 -34.63 5.41
N LEU A 101 -8.55 -35.65 5.56
CA LEU A 101 -8.34 -36.62 4.50
C LEU A 101 -9.65 -37.38 4.30
N PRO A 102 -10.11 -37.59 3.06
CA PRO A 102 -11.13 -38.60 2.82
C PRO A 102 -10.46 -39.97 2.95
N GLU A 103 -10.82 -40.71 4.00
CA GLU A 103 -10.84 -42.17 3.92
C GLU A 103 -11.99 -42.53 2.97
N GLU A 104 -11.70 -43.28 1.91
CA GLU A 104 -12.58 -44.33 1.36
C GLU A 104 -11.93 -44.99 0.13
N PRO A 105 -12.27 -46.26 -0.20
CA PRO A 105 -13.10 -47.24 0.53
C PRO A 105 -12.32 -48.46 1.06
#